data_AF-R1DIE4-F1
#
_entry.id   AF-R1DIE4-F1
#
_cell.length_a   1.000
_cell.length_b   1.000
_cell.length_c   1.000
_cell.angle_alpha   90.00
_cell.angle_beta   90.00
_cell.angle_gamma   90.00
#
_symmetry.space_group_name_H-M   'P 1'
#
loop_
_entity.id
_entity.type
_entity.pdbx_description
1 polymer ?
#
loop_
_entity_poly.entity_id
_entity_poly.type
_entity_poly.pdbx_seq_one_letter_code
_entity_poly.pdbx_strand_id
1 'polypeptide(L)'
;MSPPQHRADRPLGRVAVVKERFLEPYEEVPDGRRCGFATNEVLKTLTLHSNNIGDEGAKAIGGALAVNGVLKILDIRFNKIGPKGAAAIAEGLRGNGVLTDLNLSGNNIGGGTGWIKASEVEGESKEVGSKVIYQGREMVVSVGVDSDGELQLVDVVQTGVLAIAKALEVNGVLTSIDLRGNNLSDEGKKAIQDAVSGREGFKLEM
;
A
#
# COMPACT_ATOMS: atom_id res chain seq x y z
N MET A 1 51.85 16.35 9.88
CA MET A 1 50.43 16.08 10.22
C MET A 1 49.61 17.19 9.59
N SER A 2 48.99 16.91 8.45
CA SER A 2 48.18 17.88 7.72
C SER A 2 46.70 17.62 8.04
N PRO A 3 45.88 18.67 8.28
CA PRO A 3 44.48 18.49 8.61
C PRO A 3 43.70 17.94 7.41
N PRO A 4 42.67 17.09 7.62
CA PRO A 4 41.90 16.50 6.54
C PRO A 4 41.06 17.56 5.84
N GLN A 5 41.17 17.57 4.50
CA GLN A 5 40.51 18.50 3.60
C GLN A 5 38.99 18.35 3.66
N HIS A 6 38.30 19.48 3.89
CA HIS A 6 36.88 19.66 3.60
C HIS A 6 36.59 19.28 2.15
N ARG A 7 35.78 18.24 1.93
CA ARG A 7 35.08 18.04 0.65
C ARG A 7 33.64 18.51 0.79
N ALA A 8 33.44 19.67 0.17
CA ALA A 8 32.22 20.35 -0.23
C ALA A 8 30.91 19.54 -0.18
N ASP A 9 29.93 20.18 0.47
CA ASP A 9 28.51 20.05 0.23
C ASP A 9 28.20 19.84 -1.26
N ARG A 10 27.58 18.71 -1.58
CA ARG A 10 26.70 18.61 -2.75
C ARG A 10 25.27 18.83 -2.25
N PRO A 11 24.44 19.62 -2.95
CA PRO A 11 23.05 19.79 -2.58
C PRO A 11 22.35 18.43 -2.76
N LEU A 12 22.06 17.77 -1.64
CA LEU A 12 21.18 16.62 -1.64
C LEU A 12 19.80 17.15 -2.05
N GLY A 13 19.39 16.88 -3.30
CA GLY A 13 17.98 16.91 -3.65
C GLY A 13 17.22 16.13 -2.59
N ARG A 14 16.25 16.78 -1.96
CA ARG A 14 15.54 16.36 -0.74
C ARG A 14 14.98 14.93 -0.86
N VAL A 15 15.77 13.93 -0.50
CA VAL A 15 15.35 12.55 -0.27
C VAL A 15 15.60 12.29 1.21
N ALA A 16 14.54 12.37 2.02
CA ALA A 16 14.62 12.02 3.43
C ALA A 16 14.72 10.50 3.54
N VAL A 17 15.91 9.98 3.84
CA VAL A 17 16.10 8.59 4.27
C VAL A 17 15.60 8.51 5.70
N VAL A 18 14.37 8.01 5.87
CA VAL A 18 13.75 7.81 7.19
C VAL A 18 14.39 6.59 7.85
N LYS A 19 15.49 6.81 8.57
CA LYS A 19 15.89 5.91 9.64
C LYS A 19 15.49 6.54 10.96
N GLU A 20 14.50 5.92 11.60
CA GLU A 20 14.27 5.89 13.05
C GLU A 20 13.29 6.86 13.76
N ARG A 21 12.53 7.78 13.12
CA ARG A 21 11.63 8.65 13.92
C ARG A 21 10.31 9.19 13.35
N PHE A 22 9.82 8.70 12.20
CA PHE A 22 8.67 9.33 11.52
C PHE A 22 7.33 8.57 11.55
N LEU A 23 7.31 7.32 12.02
CA LEU A 23 6.15 6.42 11.86
C LEU A 23 5.77 5.71 13.18
N GLU A 24 5.67 6.43 14.30
CA GLU A 24 5.10 5.82 15.51
C GLU A 24 3.59 5.60 15.33
N PRO A 25 3.05 4.43 15.72
CA PRO A 25 1.65 4.08 15.55
C PRO A 25 0.75 4.98 16.41
N TYR A 26 -0.41 5.31 15.84
CA TYR A 26 -1.42 6.18 16.43
C TYR A 26 -2.21 5.43 17.52
N GLU A 27 -1.62 5.21 18.69
CA GLU A 27 -2.35 4.88 19.92
C GLU A 27 -2.15 6.01 20.94
N GLU A 28 -3.26 6.69 21.24
CA GLU A 28 -3.48 7.60 22.38
C GLU A 28 -2.36 8.59 22.73
N VAL A 29 -2.24 9.68 21.97
CA VAL A 29 -1.48 10.87 22.41
C VAL A 29 -2.46 12.05 22.61
N PRO A 30 -2.81 12.42 23.86
CA PRO A 30 -3.84 13.44 24.16
C PRO A 30 -3.42 14.89 23.88
N ASP A 31 -2.23 15.13 23.33
CA ASP A 31 -1.57 16.44 23.40
C ASP A 31 -1.06 16.92 22.03
N GLY A 32 -1.96 17.04 21.05
CA GLY A 32 -1.84 17.94 19.88
C GLY A 32 -0.60 17.82 18.97
N ARG A 33 0.34 16.91 19.25
CA ARG A 33 1.57 16.71 18.50
C ARG A 33 1.27 15.85 17.28
N ARG A 34 0.86 16.55 16.23
CA ARG A 34 0.73 16.01 14.88
C ARG A 34 2.08 15.37 14.48
N CYS A 35 2.05 14.18 13.89
CA CYS A 35 3.27 13.53 13.42
C CYS A 35 3.99 14.43 12.41
N GLY A 36 5.33 14.50 12.46
CA GLY A 36 6.11 15.43 11.63
C GLY A 36 5.93 15.24 10.11
N PHE A 37 5.35 14.12 9.68
CA PHE A 37 4.96 13.86 8.29
C PHE A 37 3.61 14.53 7.92
N ALA A 38 2.64 14.57 8.84
CA ALA A 38 1.35 15.24 8.64
C ALA A 38 1.48 16.77 8.54
N THR A 39 2.45 17.37 9.23
CA THR A 39 2.68 18.83 9.28
C THR A 39 3.83 19.29 8.40
N ASN A 40 4.44 18.41 7.60
CA ASN A 40 5.51 18.83 6.72
C ASN A 40 4.93 19.67 5.57
N GLU A 41 5.25 20.96 5.53
CA GLU A 41 4.77 21.92 4.51
C GLU A 41 5.73 22.06 3.31
N VAL A 42 6.82 21.29 3.28
CA VAL A 42 7.92 21.52 2.32
C VAL A 42 8.27 20.28 1.50
N LEU A 43 8.04 19.08 2.04
CA LEU A 43 8.42 17.82 1.42
C LEU A 43 7.43 17.43 0.31
N LYS A 44 7.90 17.50 -0.94
CA LYS A 44 7.10 17.18 -2.13
C LYS A 44 7.23 15.71 -2.58
N THR A 45 8.31 15.05 -2.17
CA THR A 45 8.61 13.67 -2.55
C THR A 45 9.04 12.90 -1.32
N LEU A 46 8.40 11.76 -1.08
CA LEU A 46 8.76 10.84 -0.02
C LEU A 46 8.99 9.45 -0.60
N THR A 47 10.17 8.90 -0.36
CA THR A 47 10.57 7.56 -0.80
C THR A 47 10.89 6.71 0.42
N LEU A 48 10.10 5.67 0.63
CA LEU A 48 10.21 4.71 1.72
C LEU A 48 10.25 3.27 1.21
N HIS A 49 10.73 3.03 -0.01
CA HIS A 49 10.77 1.67 -0.53
C HIS A 49 11.60 0.72 0.34
N SER A 50 11.22 -0.56 0.40
CA SER A 50 11.99 -1.61 1.07
C SER A 50 12.25 -1.42 2.58
N ASN A 51 11.29 -0.84 3.31
CA ASN A 51 11.40 -0.55 4.76
C ASN A 51 10.51 -1.42 5.66
N ASN A 52 9.85 -2.45 5.13
CA ASN A 52 9.01 -3.37 5.92
C ASN A 52 7.91 -2.64 6.73
N ILE A 53 7.29 -1.62 6.14
CA ILE A 53 6.26 -0.77 6.77
C ILE A 53 5.07 -1.60 7.28
N GLY A 54 4.64 -2.62 6.53
CA GLY A 54 3.48 -3.45 6.88
C GLY A 54 2.16 -2.68 6.92
N ASP A 55 1.10 -3.33 7.40
CA ASP A 55 -0.24 -2.75 7.49
C ASP A 55 -0.33 -1.59 8.51
N GLU A 56 0.31 -1.71 9.67
CA GLU A 56 0.26 -0.67 10.70
C GLU A 56 1.01 0.60 10.30
N GLY A 57 2.18 0.46 9.66
CA GLY A 57 2.88 1.62 9.11
C GLY A 57 2.11 2.25 7.95
N ALA A 58 1.45 1.45 7.12
CA ALA A 58 0.58 1.94 6.05
C ALA A 58 -0.63 2.71 6.60
N LYS A 59 -1.18 2.28 7.74
CA LYS A 59 -2.23 3.01 8.47
C LYS A 59 -1.76 4.38 8.94
N ALA A 60 -0.56 4.48 9.50
CA ALA A 60 0.03 5.76 9.87
C ALA A 60 0.25 6.67 8.65
N ILE A 61 0.71 6.11 7.53
CA ILE A 61 0.87 6.85 6.26
C ILE A 61 -0.48 7.33 5.73
N GLY A 62 -1.52 6.50 5.74
CA GLY A 62 -2.87 6.87 5.32
C GLY A 62 -3.43 8.04 6.14
N GLY A 63 -3.30 7.97 7.47
CA GLY A 63 -3.72 9.07 8.35
C GLY A 63 -2.97 10.38 8.09
N ALA A 64 -1.67 10.30 7.79
CA ALA A 64 -0.89 11.48 7.46
C ALA A 64 -1.17 12.02 6.04
N LEU A 65 -1.45 11.14 5.07
CA LEU A 65 -1.88 11.55 3.72
C LEU A 65 -3.19 12.33 3.78
N ALA A 66 -4.13 11.97 4.65
CA ALA A 66 -5.42 12.68 4.76
C ALA A 66 -5.26 14.18 5.12
N VAL A 67 -4.17 14.54 5.79
CA VAL A 67 -3.91 15.92 6.26
C VAL A 67 -2.74 16.60 5.58
N ASN A 68 -1.88 15.86 4.87
CA ASN A 68 -0.72 16.42 4.19
C ASN A 68 -1.15 17.12 2.88
N GLY A 69 -1.01 18.44 2.86
CA GLY A 69 -1.38 19.30 1.74
C GLY A 69 -0.23 19.69 0.80
N VAL A 70 0.93 19.03 0.83
CA VAL A 70 2.08 19.41 -0.02
C VAL A 70 2.76 18.25 -0.75
N LEU A 71 2.62 17.02 -0.25
CA LEU A 71 3.26 15.85 -0.83
C LEU A 71 2.68 15.55 -2.20
N LYS A 72 3.55 15.48 -3.21
CA LYS A 72 3.17 15.19 -4.60
C LYS A 72 3.47 13.75 -4.99
N ILE A 73 4.57 13.20 -4.50
CA ILE A 73 5.07 11.88 -4.87
C ILE A 73 5.29 11.04 -3.61
N LEU A 74 4.67 9.87 -3.57
CA LEU A 74 4.87 8.87 -2.52
C LEU A 74 5.31 7.54 -3.14
N ASP A 75 6.52 7.09 -2.80
CA ASP A 75 7.03 5.78 -3.17
C ASP A 75 7.15 4.89 -1.93
N ILE A 76 6.27 3.88 -1.84
CA ILE A 76 6.19 2.93 -0.73
C ILE A 76 6.21 1.48 -1.26
N ARG A 77 6.88 1.25 -2.39
CA ARG A 77 7.05 -0.10 -2.95
C ARG A 77 7.84 -1.05 -2.04
N PHE A 78 7.61 -2.36 -2.19
CA PHE A 78 8.33 -3.41 -1.44
C PHE A 78 8.28 -3.27 0.08
N ASN A 79 7.09 -3.01 0.64
CA ASN A 79 6.92 -2.73 2.07
C ASN A 79 6.04 -3.73 2.81
N LYS A 80 5.66 -4.84 2.16
CA LYS A 80 4.79 -5.88 2.72
C LYS A 80 3.43 -5.32 3.19
N ILE A 81 2.92 -4.31 2.49
CA ILE A 81 1.60 -3.74 2.75
C ILE A 81 0.55 -4.72 2.26
N GLY A 82 -0.33 -5.16 3.15
CA GLY A 82 -1.43 -6.05 2.86
C GLY A 82 -2.73 -5.28 2.55
N PRO A 83 -3.87 -5.99 2.47
CA PRO A 83 -5.16 -5.40 2.17
C PRO A 83 -5.59 -4.32 3.17
N LYS A 84 -5.32 -4.52 4.46
CA LYS A 84 -5.69 -3.58 5.52
C LYS A 84 -4.90 -2.28 5.41
N GLY A 85 -3.59 -2.36 5.19
CA GLY A 85 -2.75 -1.19 4.98
C GLY A 85 -3.14 -0.43 3.72
N ALA A 86 -3.45 -1.12 2.63
CA ALA A 86 -3.94 -0.50 1.41
C ALA A 86 -5.29 0.20 1.60
N ALA A 87 -6.23 -0.39 2.35
CA ALA A 87 -7.48 0.27 2.69
C ALA A 87 -7.25 1.57 3.47
N ALA A 88 -6.30 1.59 4.41
CA ALA A 88 -5.96 2.81 5.13
C ALA A 88 -5.32 3.88 4.23
N ILE A 89 -4.47 3.48 3.28
CA ILE A 89 -3.91 4.39 2.27
C ILE A 89 -5.03 4.95 1.37
N ALA A 90 -5.99 4.11 0.99
CA ALA A 90 -7.14 4.51 0.19
C ALA A 90 -7.99 5.57 0.90
N GLU A 91 -8.26 5.39 2.20
CA GLU A 91 -8.98 6.39 3.01
C GLU A 91 -8.22 7.73 3.06
N GLY A 92 -6.90 7.69 3.24
CA GLY A 92 -6.06 8.90 3.17
C GLY A 92 -6.09 9.57 1.79
N LEU A 93 -6.15 8.77 0.73
CA LEU A 93 -6.16 9.25 -0.65
C LEU A 93 -7.48 9.94 -1.02
N ARG A 94 -8.64 9.47 -0.53
CA ARG A 94 -9.96 10.03 -0.85
C ARG A 94 -10.05 11.55 -0.67
N GLY A 95 -9.45 12.07 0.40
CA GLY A 95 -9.43 13.50 0.73
C GLY A 95 -8.15 14.22 0.32
N ASN A 96 -7.12 13.52 -0.17
CA ASN A 96 -5.85 14.14 -0.50
C ASN A 96 -5.93 14.87 -1.85
N GLY A 97 -5.96 16.20 -1.79
CA GLY A 97 -6.06 17.07 -2.95
C GLY A 97 -4.73 17.45 -3.60
N VAL A 98 -3.61 16.78 -3.27
CA VAL A 98 -2.28 17.21 -3.73
C VAL A 98 -1.40 16.11 -4.31
N LEU A 99 -1.54 14.87 -3.86
CA LEU A 99 -0.72 13.74 -4.30
C LEU A 99 -1.04 13.41 -5.76
N THR A 100 -0.02 13.43 -6.60
CA THR A 100 -0.12 13.19 -8.05
C THR A 100 0.43 11.83 -8.45
N ASP A 101 1.36 11.29 -7.67
CA ASP A 101 2.09 10.05 -7.99
C ASP A 101 2.20 9.14 -6.75
N LEU A 102 1.71 7.90 -6.89
CA LEU A 102 1.74 6.89 -5.84
C LEU A 102 2.35 5.58 -6.37
N ASN A 103 3.45 5.13 -5.78
CA ASN A 103 4.03 3.81 -6.08
C ASN A 103 3.79 2.84 -4.91
N LEU A 104 2.99 1.81 -5.21
CA LEU A 104 2.62 0.72 -4.30
C LEU A 104 3.14 -0.64 -4.79
N SER A 105 4.02 -0.67 -5.79
CA SER A 105 4.48 -1.92 -6.41
C SER A 105 5.17 -2.87 -5.41
N GLY A 106 5.11 -4.17 -5.67
CA GLY A 106 5.76 -5.19 -4.86
C GLY A 106 5.25 -5.29 -3.42
N ASN A 107 3.96 -5.01 -3.19
CA ASN A 107 3.28 -5.24 -1.92
C ASN A 107 2.31 -6.44 -2.04
N ASN A 108 1.42 -6.67 -1.07
CA ASN A 108 0.42 -7.76 -1.11
C ASN A 108 -1.02 -7.22 -0.99
N ILE A 109 -1.31 -6.17 -1.74
CA ILE A 109 -2.57 -5.41 -1.62
C ILE A 109 -3.78 -6.21 -2.10
N GLY A 110 -3.59 -7.16 -3.04
CA GLY A 110 -4.63 -8.05 -3.52
C GLY A 110 -5.14 -9.05 -2.48
N GLY A 111 -4.41 -9.25 -1.38
CA GLY A 111 -4.86 -10.10 -0.26
C GLY A 111 -4.84 -11.59 -0.54
N GLY A 112 -4.23 -11.99 -1.65
CA GLY A 112 -3.93 -13.39 -1.91
C GLY A 112 -2.82 -13.87 -0.98
N THR A 113 -2.95 -15.10 -0.48
CA THR A 113 -1.83 -15.85 0.05
C THR A 113 -0.88 -16.21 -1.08
N GLY A 114 0.37 -16.55 -0.75
CA GLY A 114 1.16 -17.38 -1.65
C GLY A 114 0.55 -18.78 -1.79
N TRP A 115 1.28 -19.66 -2.45
CA TRP A 115 0.98 -21.09 -2.40
C TRP A 115 1.14 -21.59 -0.95
N ILE A 116 0.10 -22.21 -0.43
CA ILE A 116 0.08 -22.80 0.92
C ILE A 116 -0.42 -24.23 0.85
N LYS A 117 0.03 -25.09 1.77
CA LYS A 117 -0.41 -26.48 1.80
C LYS A 117 -1.90 -26.56 2.12
N ALA A 118 -2.63 -27.30 1.29
CA ALA A 118 -4.04 -27.57 1.48
C ALA A 118 -4.35 -28.26 2.82
N SER A 119 -3.37 -28.90 3.47
CA SER A 119 -3.48 -29.47 4.81
C SER A 119 -3.52 -28.44 5.93
N GLU A 120 -3.03 -27.21 5.70
CA GLU A 120 -3.03 -26.12 6.69
C GLU A 120 -4.35 -25.32 6.70
N VAL A 121 -5.27 -25.67 5.81
CA VAL A 121 -6.50 -24.95 5.55
C VAL A 121 -7.68 -25.79 6.00
N GLU A 122 -8.50 -25.21 6.87
CA GLU A 122 -9.72 -25.82 7.39
C GLU A 122 -10.89 -25.47 6.46
N GLY A 123 -11.70 -26.44 6.08
CA GLY A 123 -12.86 -26.20 5.21
C GLY A 123 -13.42 -27.48 4.61
N GLU A 124 -14.72 -27.47 4.29
CA GLU A 124 -15.42 -28.62 3.71
C GLU A 124 -14.99 -28.91 2.27
N SER A 125 -14.65 -27.86 1.51
CA SER A 125 -14.19 -27.95 0.13
C SER A 125 -12.96 -27.07 -0.09
N LYS A 126 -12.04 -27.55 -0.93
CA LYS A 126 -10.81 -26.86 -1.34
C LYS A 126 -10.80 -26.56 -2.83
N GLU A 127 -11.98 -26.57 -3.44
CA GLU A 127 -12.19 -26.15 -4.82
C GLU A 127 -12.27 -24.63 -4.92
N VAL A 128 -11.93 -24.09 -6.10
CA VAL A 128 -12.00 -22.65 -6.38
C VAL A 128 -13.38 -22.09 -6.02
N GLY A 129 -13.41 -20.96 -5.31
CA GLY A 129 -14.63 -20.31 -4.82
C GLY A 129 -15.14 -20.84 -3.47
N SER A 130 -14.55 -21.92 -2.94
CA SER A 130 -14.94 -22.44 -1.62
C SER A 130 -14.47 -21.52 -0.51
N LYS A 131 -15.31 -21.32 0.50
CA LYS A 131 -14.95 -20.63 1.74
C LYS A 131 -14.18 -21.58 2.65
N VAL A 132 -13.06 -21.11 3.18
CA VAL A 132 -12.16 -21.87 4.03
C VAL A 132 -11.63 -20.98 5.16
N ILE A 133 -11.13 -21.58 6.23
CA ILE A 133 -10.46 -20.90 7.33
C ILE A 133 -8.95 -21.16 7.22
N TYR A 134 -8.16 -20.09 7.19
CA TYR A 134 -6.70 -20.15 7.26
C TYR A 134 -6.21 -19.18 8.34
N GLN A 135 -5.41 -19.69 9.28
CA GLN A 135 -4.91 -18.91 10.43
C GLN A 135 -6.03 -18.18 11.20
N GLY A 136 -7.20 -18.82 11.33
CA GLY A 136 -8.37 -18.25 12.02
C GLY A 136 -9.12 -17.16 11.27
N ARG A 137 -8.88 -16.97 9.95
CA ARG A 137 -9.58 -16.00 9.10
C ARG A 137 -10.36 -16.71 8.00
N GLU A 138 -11.55 -16.20 7.68
CA GLU A 138 -12.33 -16.67 6.53
C GLU A 138 -11.69 -16.16 5.23
N MET A 139 -11.37 -17.09 4.35
CA MET A 139 -10.75 -16.86 3.05
C MET A 139 -11.55 -17.61 1.97
N VAL A 140 -11.35 -17.23 0.71
CA VAL A 140 -11.88 -17.94 -0.46
C VAL A 140 -10.73 -18.59 -1.20
N VAL A 141 -10.91 -19.83 -1.64
CA VAL A 141 -9.95 -20.49 -2.54
C VAL A 141 -9.92 -19.77 -3.87
N SER A 142 -8.83 -19.08 -4.18
CA SER A 142 -8.61 -18.42 -5.48
C SER A 142 -8.03 -19.36 -6.51
N VAL A 143 -7.17 -20.29 -6.07
CA VAL A 143 -6.62 -21.36 -6.91
C VAL A 143 -6.76 -22.66 -6.16
N GLY A 144 -7.38 -23.66 -6.80
CA GLY A 144 -7.62 -24.97 -6.22
C GLY A 144 -6.33 -25.75 -5.98
N VAL A 145 -6.46 -26.89 -5.31
CA VAL A 145 -5.32 -27.76 -4.96
C VAL A 145 -4.60 -28.25 -6.22
N ASP A 146 -3.30 -27.96 -6.32
CA ASP A 146 -2.43 -28.42 -7.40
C ASP A 146 -1.88 -29.84 -7.15
N SER A 147 -0.98 -30.30 -8.02
CA SER A 147 -0.34 -31.62 -7.89
C SER A 147 0.53 -31.78 -6.65
N ASP A 148 1.01 -30.67 -6.07
CA ASP A 148 1.85 -30.65 -4.87
C ASP A 148 1.03 -30.52 -3.58
N GLY A 149 -0.30 -30.52 -3.70
CA GLY A 149 -1.21 -30.35 -2.59
C GLY A 149 -1.26 -28.92 -2.09
N GLU A 150 -0.93 -27.94 -2.94
CA GLU A 150 -0.91 -26.51 -2.61
C GLU A 150 -2.09 -25.77 -3.24
N LEU A 151 -2.56 -24.73 -2.55
CA LEU A 151 -3.66 -23.90 -3.00
C LEU A 151 -3.34 -22.43 -2.74
N GLN A 152 -4.09 -21.52 -3.36
CA GLN A 152 -4.06 -20.11 -3.03
C GLN A 152 -5.40 -19.66 -2.48
N LEU A 153 -5.34 -18.78 -1.49
CA LEU A 153 -6.50 -18.19 -0.86
C LEU A 153 -6.50 -16.68 -1.05
N VAL A 154 -7.67 -16.06 -1.06
CA VAL A 154 -7.85 -14.61 -1.00
C VAL A 154 -8.76 -14.26 0.16
N ASP A 155 -8.48 -13.16 0.84
CA ASP A 155 -9.32 -12.70 1.96
C ASP A 155 -10.74 -12.39 1.46
N VAL A 156 -11.76 -12.90 2.18
CA VAL A 156 -13.19 -12.68 1.87
C VAL A 156 -13.56 -11.20 2.03
N VAL A 157 -12.86 -10.48 2.92
CA VAL A 157 -13.23 -9.15 3.36
C VAL A 157 -12.15 -8.16 2.98
N GLN A 158 -12.52 -7.26 2.06
CA GLN A 158 -11.77 -6.07 1.66
C GLN A 158 -10.41 -6.38 1.02
N THR A 159 -10.46 -6.86 -0.23
CA THR A 159 -9.31 -6.78 -1.12
C THR A 159 -8.87 -5.31 -1.19
N GLY A 160 -7.67 -5.01 -0.67
CA GLY A 160 -7.21 -3.63 -0.52
C GLY A 160 -7.20 -2.86 -1.84
N VAL A 161 -7.10 -3.59 -2.95
CA VAL A 161 -7.25 -3.07 -4.32
C VAL A 161 -8.62 -2.46 -4.58
N LEU A 162 -9.73 -3.03 -4.08
CA LEU A 162 -11.06 -2.43 -4.25
C LEU A 162 -11.21 -1.14 -3.46
N ALA A 163 -10.56 -1.05 -2.29
CA ALA A 163 -10.53 0.20 -1.53
C ALA A 163 -9.77 1.28 -2.31
N ILE A 164 -8.62 0.93 -2.89
CA ILE A 164 -7.86 1.83 -3.77
C ILE A 164 -8.70 2.25 -4.98
N ALA A 165 -9.38 1.32 -5.67
CA ALA A 165 -10.27 1.64 -6.79
C ALA A 165 -11.34 2.66 -6.41
N LYS A 166 -12.06 2.42 -5.31
CA LYS A 166 -13.07 3.35 -4.79
C LYS A 166 -12.50 4.71 -4.38
N ALA A 167 -11.24 4.76 -3.94
CA ALA A 167 -10.57 6.02 -3.66
C ALA A 167 -10.20 6.77 -4.95
N LEU A 168 -9.81 6.07 -6.01
CA LEU A 168 -9.51 6.66 -7.32
C LEU A 168 -10.75 7.24 -8.00
N GLU A 169 -11.93 6.63 -7.81
CA GLU A 169 -13.21 7.15 -8.34
C GLU A 169 -13.52 8.57 -7.82
N VAL A 170 -13.18 8.85 -6.56
CA VAL A 170 -13.46 10.16 -5.93
C VAL A 170 -12.25 11.09 -5.96
N ASN A 171 -11.04 10.55 -5.96
CA ASN A 171 -9.82 11.35 -5.99
C ASN A 171 -9.55 11.79 -7.43
N GLY A 172 -9.83 13.07 -7.72
CA GLY A 172 -9.57 13.69 -9.03
C GLY A 172 -8.12 14.14 -9.29
N VAL A 173 -7.24 14.08 -8.28
CA VAL A 173 -5.90 14.72 -8.34
C VAL A 173 -4.79 13.74 -8.70
N LEU A 174 -4.88 12.49 -8.27
CA LEU A 174 -3.88 11.49 -8.58
C LEU A 174 -3.84 11.27 -10.10
N THR A 175 -2.63 11.28 -10.66
CA THR A 175 -2.38 11.12 -12.09
C THR A 175 -1.59 9.87 -12.43
N SER A 176 -0.93 9.27 -11.44
CA SER A 176 -0.09 8.10 -11.62
C SER A 176 -0.22 7.14 -10.44
N ILE A 177 -0.44 5.86 -10.74
CA ILE A 177 -0.37 4.79 -9.75
C ILE A 177 0.34 3.55 -10.32
N ASP A 178 1.32 3.02 -9.58
CA ASP A 178 1.99 1.75 -9.89
C ASP A 178 1.61 0.70 -8.85
N LEU A 179 0.94 -0.35 -9.31
CA LEU A 179 0.42 -1.46 -8.51
C LEU A 179 1.05 -2.80 -8.93
N ARG A 180 2.08 -2.82 -9.77
CA ARG A 180 2.69 -4.08 -10.23
C ARG A 180 3.14 -4.95 -9.07
N GLY A 181 2.99 -6.26 -9.22
CA GLY A 181 3.45 -7.22 -8.21
C GLY A 181 2.68 -7.14 -6.88
N ASN A 182 1.37 -6.85 -6.93
CA ASN A 182 0.47 -6.81 -5.76
C ASN A 182 -0.50 -7.99 -5.65
N ASN A 183 -0.31 -9.03 -6.45
CA ASN A 183 -1.19 -10.21 -6.50
C ASN A 183 -2.67 -9.84 -6.69
N LEU A 184 -2.95 -8.92 -7.64
CA LEU A 184 -4.29 -8.43 -7.90
C LEU A 184 -5.12 -9.48 -8.63
N SER A 185 -6.35 -9.75 -8.16
CA SER A 185 -7.33 -10.56 -8.90
C SER A 185 -7.78 -9.85 -10.17
N ASP A 186 -8.39 -10.59 -11.10
CA ASP A 186 -8.89 -10.00 -12.35
C ASP A 186 -10.02 -8.98 -12.08
N GLU A 187 -10.87 -9.24 -11.08
CA GLU A 187 -11.87 -8.27 -10.60
C GLU A 187 -11.20 -7.02 -10.01
N GLY A 188 -10.12 -7.20 -9.24
CA GLY A 188 -9.35 -6.10 -8.67
C GLY A 188 -8.70 -5.22 -9.74
N LYS A 189 -8.08 -5.83 -10.74
CA LYS A 189 -7.51 -5.11 -11.90
C LYS A 189 -8.58 -4.37 -12.67
N LYS A 190 -9.71 -5.03 -12.96
CA LYS A 190 -10.85 -4.42 -13.66
C LYS A 190 -11.41 -3.24 -12.89
N ALA A 191 -11.59 -3.35 -11.58
CA ALA A 191 -12.08 -2.25 -10.74
C ALA A 191 -11.16 -1.03 -10.80
N ILE A 192 -9.84 -1.22 -10.79
CA ILE A 192 -8.88 -0.12 -10.95
C ILE A 192 -8.99 0.52 -12.34
N GLN A 193 -9.10 -0.29 -13.40
CA GLN A 193 -9.27 0.21 -14.78
C GLN A 193 -10.56 1.03 -14.92
N ASP A 194 -11.67 0.52 -14.39
CA ASP A 194 -12.96 1.19 -14.43
C ASP A 194 -12.91 2.51 -13.64
N ALA A 195 -12.27 2.52 -12.46
CA ALA A 195 -12.13 3.70 -11.61
C ALA A 195 -11.31 4.84 -12.25
N VAL A 196 -10.38 4.52 -13.15
CA VAL A 196 -9.57 5.52 -13.87
C VAL A 196 -10.00 5.68 -15.33
N SER A 197 -11.07 5.00 -15.75
CA SER A 197 -11.60 5.11 -17.10
C SER A 197 -11.98 6.57 -17.40
N GLY A 198 -11.56 7.08 -18.55
CA GLY A 198 -11.79 8.47 -18.95
C GLY A 198 -10.84 9.52 -18.34
N ARG A 199 -9.86 9.13 -17.52
CA ARG A 199 -8.83 10.06 -17.00
C ARG A 199 -7.69 10.18 -18.01
N GLU A 200 -7.77 11.20 -18.88
CA GLU A 200 -6.74 11.43 -19.90
C GLU A 200 -5.34 11.62 -19.30
N GLY A 201 -4.35 10.92 -19.85
CA GLY A 201 -2.97 10.99 -19.40
C GLY A 201 -2.69 10.30 -18.06
N PHE A 202 -3.67 9.61 -17.47
CA PHE A 202 -3.46 8.85 -16.25
C PHE A 202 -2.52 7.67 -16.50
N LYS A 203 -1.46 7.56 -15.68
CA LYS A 203 -0.45 6.50 -15.79
C LYS A 203 -0.80 5.37 -14.82
N LEU A 204 -1.22 4.23 -15.37
CA LEU A 204 -1.57 3.05 -14.61
C LEU A 204 -0.63 1.90 -14.97
N GLU A 205 0.00 1.30 -13.96
CA GLU A 205 0.82 0.08 -14.09
C GLU A 205 0.29 -1.01 -13.15
N MET A 206 0.00 -2.22 -13.67
CA MET A 206 -0.54 -3.36 -12.92
C MET A 206 0.06 -4.69 -13.37
#